data_AF-A0A329VK57-F1
#
_entry.id   AF-A0A329VK57-F1
#
_cell.length_a   1.000
_cell.length_b   1.000
_cell.length_c   1.000
_cell.angle_alpha   90.00
_cell.angle_beta   90.00
_cell.angle_gamma   90.00
#
_symmetry.space_group_name_H-M   'P 1'
#
loop_
_entity.id
_entity.type
_entity.pdbx_description
1 polymer ?
#
loop_
_entity_poly.entity_id
_entity_poly.type
_entity_poly.pdbx_seq_one_letter_code
_entity_poly.pdbx_strand_id
1 'polypeptide(L)' 'MLLPKDIHPTNSLYFNGAYVLQAVRQYKEVSMMDLFVESRKLRDIPMPIFVLTLDWLFLADLVSYNDSGNIVPCS' A
#
# COMPACT_ATOMS: atom_id res chain seq x y z
N MET A 1 -1.86 10.39 -12.78
CA MET A 1 -2.03 11.79 -12.30
C MET A 1 -0.70 12.50 -12.45
N LEU A 2 -0.70 13.73 -12.99
CA LEU A 2 0.51 14.56 -13.02
C LEU A 2 0.73 15.13 -11.61
N LEU A 3 1.90 14.88 -11.02
CA LEU A 3 2.26 15.48 -9.73
C LEU A 3 2.68 16.94 -9.95
N PRO A 4 2.14 17.92 -9.20
CA PRO A 4 2.66 19.27 -9.17
C PRO A 4 4.17 19.30 -8.92
N LYS A 5 4.85 20.28 -9.53
CA LYS A 5 6.31 20.41 -9.53
C LYS A 5 6.93 20.52 -8.12
N ASP A 6 6.12 20.95 -7.15
CA ASP A 6 6.52 21.17 -5.75
C ASP A 6 6.18 20.00 -4.82
N ILE A 7 5.61 18.90 -5.33
CA ILE A 7 5.39 17.71 -4.51
C ILE A 7 6.72 16.99 -4.31
N HIS A 8 7.17 16.89 -3.06
CA HIS A 8 8.22 15.96 -2.67
C HIS A 8 7.78 14.53 -3.06
N PRO A 9 8.36 13.91 -4.11
CA PRO A 9 7.81 12.68 -4.70
C PRO A 9 7.76 11.53 -3.69
N THR A 10 8.67 11.56 -2.72
CA THR A 10 8.77 10.62 -1.61
C THR A 10 7.54 10.61 -0.70
N ASN A 11 6.82 11.72 -0.60
CA ASN A 11 5.59 11.83 0.19
C ASN A 11 4.33 11.59 -0.64
N SER A 12 4.46 11.33 -1.94
CA SER A 12 3.31 11.07 -2.80
C SER A 12 2.69 9.72 -2.48
N LEU A 13 1.36 9.64 -2.69
CA LEU A 13 0.61 8.40 -2.53
C LEU A 13 1.16 7.27 -3.42
N TYR A 14 1.57 7.59 -4.64
CA TYR A 14 2.13 6.62 -5.60
C TYR A 14 3.45 6.03 -5.13
N PHE A 15 4.32 6.87 -4.58
CA PHE A 15 5.62 6.42 -4.08
C PHE A 15 5.45 5.52 -2.87
N ASN A 16 4.58 5.89 -1.92
CA ASN A 16 4.23 5.03 -0.79
C ASN A 16 3.54 3.73 -1.24
N GLY A 17 2.64 3.85 -2.21
CA GLY A 17 1.94 2.75 -2.86
C GLY A 17 2.86 1.71 -3.47
N ALA A 18 3.96 2.12 -4.09
CA ALA A 18 4.94 1.17 -4.62
C ALA A 18 5.54 0.27 -3.52
N TYR A 19 5.87 0.81 -2.35
CA TYR A 19 6.43 0.03 -1.24
C TYR A 19 5.38 -0.86 -0.57
N VAL A 20 4.15 -0.38 -0.38
CA VAL A 20 3.06 -1.21 0.15
C VAL A 20 2.74 -2.35 -0.82
N LEU A 21 2.70 -2.06 -2.13
CA LEU A 21 2.50 -3.07 -3.17
C LEU A 21 3.66 -4.06 -3.25
N GLN A 22 4.90 -3.60 -3.03
CA GLN A 22 6.07 -4.48 -2.94
C GLN A 22 5.95 -5.42 -1.74
N ALA A 23 5.51 -4.93 -0.59
CA ALA A 23 5.31 -5.74 0.61
C ALA A 23 4.22 -6.79 0.40
N VAL A 24 3.02 -6.39 -0.07
CA VAL A 24 1.88 -7.32 -0.22
C VAL A 24 2.15 -8.45 -1.22
N ARG A 25 2.94 -8.19 -2.28
CA ARG A 25 3.31 -9.20 -3.29
C ARG A 25 4.19 -10.33 -2.77
N GLN A 26 4.73 -10.21 -1.56
CA GLN A 26 5.49 -11.29 -0.90
C GLN A 26 4.57 -12.33 -0.24
N TYR A 27 3.27 -12.04 -0.16
CA TYR A 27 2.29 -12.84 0.55
C TYR A 27 1.18 -13.29 -0.40
N LYS A 28 0.58 -14.45 -0.10
CA LYS A 28 -0.68 -14.88 -0.74
C LYS A 28 -1.87 -14.13 -0.15
N GLU A 29 -1.83 -13.93 1.17
CA GLU A 29 -2.76 -13.13 1.94
C GLU A 29 -2.03 -12.58 3.17
N VAL A 30 -2.43 -11.42 3.68
CA VAL A 30 -1.81 -10.78 4.83
C VAL A 30 -2.79 -9.91 5.60
N SER A 31 -2.68 -9.89 6.93
CA SER A 31 -3.50 -8.98 7.75
C SER A 31 -3.07 -7.52 7.53
N MET A 32 -3.97 -6.56 7.75
CA MET A 32 -3.65 -5.14 7.60
C MET A 32 -2.48 -4.70 8.50
N MET A 33 -2.44 -5.19 9.75
CA MET A 33 -1.41 -4.80 10.71
C MET A 33 -0.06 -5.42 10.38
N ASP A 34 -0.03 -6.69 9.94
CA ASP A 34 1.22 -7.32 9.51
C ASP A 34 1.75 -6.63 8.26
N LEU A 35 0.87 -6.34 7.28
CA LEU A 35 1.27 -5.62 6.08
C LEU A 35 1.80 -4.21 6.40
N PHE A 36 1.22 -3.53 7.40
CA PHE A 36 1.73 -2.24 7.87
C PHE A 36 3.15 -2.37 8.44
N VAL A 37 3.40 -3.37 9.29
CA VAL A 37 4.73 -3.65 9.85
C VAL A 37 5.74 -3.95 8.74
N GLU A 38 5.40 -4.80 7.77
CA GLU A 38 6.28 -5.15 6.66
C GLU A 38 6.55 -3.95 5.73
N SER A 39 5.52 -3.17 5.43
CA SER A 39 5.67 -1.93 4.66
C SER A 39 6.61 -0.93 5.36
N ARG A 40 6.54 -0.85 6.71
CA ARG A 40 7.42 0.01 7.50
C ARG A 40 8.88 -0.39 7.51
N LYS A 41 9.20 -1.68 7.29
CA LYS A 41 10.58 -2.15 7.10
C LYS A 41 11.19 -1.63 5.80
N LEU A 42 10.37 -1.42 4.77
CA LEU A 42 10.81 -0.88 3.47
C LEU A 42 10.90 0.64 3.48
N ARG A 43 9.98 1.31 4.18
CA ARG A 43 9.95 2.78 4.29
C ARG A 43 9.19 3.21 5.54
N ASP A 44 9.62 4.25 6.22
CA ASP A 44 8.88 4.80 7.36
C ASP A 44 7.58 5.50 6.92
N ILE A 45 6.52 4.71 6.71
CA ILE A 45 5.19 5.17 6.29
C ILE A 45 4.31 5.37 7.54
N PRO A 46 3.74 6.57 7.75
CA PRO A 46 2.76 6.80 8.80
C PRO A 46 1.47 6.01 8.55
N MET A 47 0.82 5.52 9.62
CA MET A 47 -0.42 4.74 9.52
C MET A 47 -1.51 5.41 8.66
N PRO A 48 -1.80 6.72 8.76
CA PRO A 48 -2.82 7.35 7.90
C PRO A 48 -2.49 7.29 6.41
N ILE A 49 -1.20 7.42 6.07
CA ILE A 49 -0.74 7.33 4.67
C ILE A 49 -0.80 5.88 4.19
N PHE A 50 -0.50 4.91 5.06
CA PHE A 50 -0.65 3.49 4.75
C PHE A 50 -2.10 3.11 4.45
N VAL A 51 -3.05 3.53 5.29
CA VAL A 51 -4.49 3.27 5.06
C VAL A 51 -4.96 3.89 3.75
N LEU A 52 -4.63 5.17 3.52
CA LEU A 52 -4.95 5.85 2.26
C LEU A 52 -4.32 5.14 1.04
N THR A 53 -3.13 4.57 1.22
CA THR A 53 -2.45 3.78 0.19
C THR A 53 -3.21 2.50 -0.12
N LEU A 54 -3.71 1.78 0.91
CA LEU A 54 -4.53 0.58 0.69
C LEU A 54 -5.83 0.91 -0.05
N ASP A 55 -6.53 1.98 0.35
CA ASP A 55 -7.74 2.43 -0.36
C ASP A 55 -7.43 2.70 -1.84
N TRP A 56 -6.29 3.35 -2.11
CA TRP A 56 -5.89 3.66 -3.47
C TRP A 56 -5.49 2.42 -4.28
N LEU A 57 -4.77 1.48 -3.69
CA LEU A 57 -4.40 0.21 -4.33
C LEU A 57 -5.64 -0.65 -4.61
N PHE A 58 -6.62 -0.63 -3.72
CA PHE A 58 -7.91 -1.31 -3.92
C PHE A 58 -8.68 -0.71 -5.09
N LEU A 59 -8.81 0.63 -5.13
CA LEU A 59 -9.45 1.33 -6.25
C LEU A 59 -8.72 1.14 -7.59
N ALA A 60 -7.41 0.89 -7.55
CA ALA A 60 -6.60 0.58 -8.72
C ALA A 60 -6.63 -0.90 -9.13
N ASP A 61 -7.42 -1.74 -8.45
CA ASP A 61 -7.52 -3.19 -8.66
C ASP A 61 -6.17 -3.92 -8.54
N LEU A 62 -5.31 -3.45 -7.63
CA LEU A 62 -4.00 -4.05 -7.36
C LEU A 62 -4.01 -4.94 -6.11
N VAL A 63 -4.97 -4.71 -5.21
CA VAL A 63 -5.23 -5.53 -4.02
C VAL A 63 -6.73 -5.66 -3.81
N SER A 64 -7.16 -6.75 -3.19
CA SER A 64 -8.53 -6.95 -2.74
C SER A 64 -8.56 -7.53 -1.32
N TYR A 65 -9.76 -7.73 -0.79
CA TYR A 65 -9.98 -8.33 0.51
C TYR A 65 -10.69 -9.67 0.33
N ASN A 66 -10.21 -10.71 1.01
CA ASN A 66 -10.90 -11.99 1.05
C ASN A 66 -11.99 -12.02 2.14
N ASP A 67 -12.74 -13.12 2.22
CA ASP A 67 -13.85 -13.29 3.18
C ASP A 67 -13.42 -13.17 4.65
N SER A 68 -12.14 -13.38 4.95
CA SER A 68 -11.55 -13.23 6.28
C SER A 68 -11.12 -11.78 6.58
N GLY A 69 -11.26 -10.86 5.62
CA GLY A 69 -10.78 -9.48 5.72
C GLY A 69 -9.27 -9.32 5.51
N ASN A 70 -8.56 -10.38 5.09
CA ASN A 70 -7.15 -10.29 4.75
C ASN A 70 -6.98 -9.66 3.37
N ILE A 71 -5.86 -8.96 3.20
CA ILE A 71 -5.48 -8.30 1.96
C ILE A 71 -4.80 -9.33 1.07
N VAL A 72 -5.23 -9.42 -0.19
CA VAL A 72 -4.66 -10.30 -1.20
C VAL A 72 -4.24 -9.49 -2.43
N PRO A 73 -3.10 -9.79 -3.07
CA PRO A 73 -2.73 -9.15 -4.32
C PRO A 73 -3.68 -9.59 -5.44
N CYS A 74 -4.12 -8.65 -6.28
CA CYS A 74 -4.83 -8.98 -7.52
C CYS A 74 -3.85 -9.50 -8.60
N SER A 75 -4.38 -10.30 -9.54
CA SER A 75 -3.61 -10.98 -10.60
C SER A 75 -3.36 -10.08 -11.81
#